data_AF-A0A9N8J2L3-F1
#
_entry.id   AF-A0A9N8J2L3-F1
#
_cell.length_a   1.000
_cell.length_b   1.000
_cell.length_c   1.000
_cell.angle_alpha   90.00
_cell.angle_beta   90.00
_cell.angle_gamma   90.00
#
_symmetry.space_group_name_H-M   'P 1'
#
loop_
_entity.id
_entity.type
_entity.pdbx_description
1 polymer ?
#
loop_
_entity_poly.entity_id
_entity_poly.type
_entity_poly.pdbx_seq_one_letter_code
_entity_poly.pdbx_strand_id
1 'polypeptide(L)'
;MGNRIFTTILEEKIDLFKYAFKESSKSIFYDETLKRLIHPGEFGTHREQICKEYLRSIIPMRLELGSGFIITDTGDVSTQIDIIIYDRNSTPLIENSEKQRFYPVETVVGIIEVKSDLSKTELKTALNKLANNKKLKEKMSSPTSIRREAVGKFDPTYPYDNIFSVLICNKLNFNLDNLTNEIDTYYNQDILPRHKHNLILSVEDGILSYFDNIGKSLMYPVLVNQLKNRFTKPNTNLNTHFHIASSYIFLGTSSASIYYPEISNYINFTQGINLDQN
;
A
#
# COMPACT_ATOMS: atom_id res chain seq x y z
N MET A 1 -19.20 -0.32 23.55
CA MET A 1 -18.83 1.05 23.17
C MET A 1 -17.33 1.09 22.94
N GLY A 2 -16.87 1.76 21.87
CA GLY A 2 -15.44 1.97 21.64
C GLY A 2 -14.82 2.89 22.69
N ASN A 3 -13.49 2.90 22.78
CA ASN A 3 -12.77 3.83 23.65
C ASN A 3 -12.99 5.27 23.17
N ARG A 4 -13.67 6.08 23.98
CA ARG A 4 -14.04 7.46 23.61
C ARG A 4 -12.84 8.32 23.18
N ILE A 5 -11.73 8.26 23.92
CA ILE A 5 -10.54 9.08 23.64
C ILE A 5 -9.94 8.70 22.29
N PHE A 6 -9.74 7.40 22.07
CA PHE A 6 -9.20 6.92 20.80
C PHE A 6 -10.12 7.24 19.63
N THR A 7 -11.43 7.03 19.78
CA THR A 7 -12.41 7.35 18.74
C THR A 7 -12.39 8.84 18.41
N THR A 8 -12.43 9.74 19.40
CA THR A 8 -12.39 11.19 19.15
C THR A 8 -11.12 11.63 18.44
N ILE A 9 -9.94 11.14 18.85
CA ILE A 9 -8.67 11.47 18.19
C ILE A 9 -8.66 10.96 16.75
N LEU A 10 -9.11 9.72 16.52
CA LEU A 10 -9.13 9.14 15.19
C LEU A 10 -10.10 9.90 14.27
N GLU A 11 -11.28 10.27 14.77
CA GLU A 11 -12.27 11.07 14.04
C GLU A 11 -11.68 12.43 13.63
N GLU A 12 -10.98 13.12 14.54
CA GLU A 12 -10.27 14.37 14.23
C GLU A 12 -9.26 14.18 13.08
N LYS A 13 -8.46 13.10 13.12
CA LYS A 13 -7.49 12.80 12.05
C LYS A 13 -8.16 12.46 10.73
N ILE A 14 -9.28 11.73 10.75
CA ILE A 14 -10.07 11.41 9.57
C ILE A 14 -10.66 12.67 8.95
N ASP A 15 -11.23 13.56 9.76
CA ASP A 15 -11.87 14.77 9.26
C ASP A 15 -10.85 15.75 8.68
N LEU A 16 -9.69 15.91 9.33
CA LEU A 16 -8.55 16.66 8.79
C LEU A 16 -8.06 16.06 7.46
N PHE A 17 -7.90 14.73 7.39
CA PHE A 17 -7.51 14.05 6.17
C PHE A 17 -8.50 14.29 5.03
N LYS A 18 -9.81 14.09 5.28
CA LYS A 18 -10.86 14.29 4.28
C LYS A 18 -10.87 15.72 3.77
N TYR A 19 -10.80 16.70 4.67
CA TYR A 19 -10.77 18.11 4.32
C TYR A 19 -9.52 18.46 3.49
N ALA A 20 -8.34 18.04 3.93
CA ALA A 20 -7.09 18.34 3.23
C ALA A 20 -7.05 17.67 1.83
N PHE A 21 -7.46 16.40 1.76
CA PHE A 21 -7.42 15.62 0.53
C PHE A 21 -8.42 16.14 -0.52
N LYS A 22 -9.60 16.57 -0.10
CA LYS A 22 -10.67 17.03 -1.01
C LYS A 22 -10.60 18.52 -1.31
N GLU A 23 -10.55 19.36 -0.29
CA GLU A 23 -10.77 20.81 -0.38
C GLU A 23 -9.44 21.58 -0.45
N SER A 24 -8.52 21.32 0.50
CA SER A 24 -7.25 22.06 0.55
C SER A 24 -6.44 21.85 -0.74
N SER A 25 -6.31 20.61 -1.19
CA SER A 25 -5.58 20.30 -2.43
C SER A 25 -6.17 21.01 -3.65
N LYS A 26 -7.50 21.10 -3.78
CA LYS A 26 -8.15 21.82 -4.88
C LYS A 26 -7.94 23.32 -4.76
N SER A 27 -8.13 23.89 -3.58
CA SER A 27 -7.99 25.35 -3.39
C SER A 27 -6.58 25.88 -3.70
N ILE A 28 -5.53 25.07 -3.46
CA ILE A 28 -4.14 25.48 -3.70
C ILE A 28 -3.75 25.32 -5.17
N PHE A 29 -4.24 24.26 -5.83
CA PHE A 29 -3.73 23.84 -7.14
C PHE A 29 -4.80 23.82 -8.23
N TYR A 30 -6.01 24.31 -8.01
CA TYR A 30 -7.06 24.40 -9.02
C TYR A 30 -7.43 25.86 -9.27
N ASP A 31 -7.30 26.29 -10.52
CA ASP A 31 -7.77 27.59 -10.96
C ASP A 31 -9.25 27.48 -11.34
N GLU A 32 -10.13 28.00 -10.48
CA GLU A 32 -11.59 28.05 -10.72
C GLU A 32 -11.96 28.87 -11.97
N THR A 33 -11.16 29.88 -12.31
CA THR A 33 -11.43 30.77 -13.46
C THR A 33 -11.08 30.07 -14.77
N LEU A 34 -9.94 29.37 -14.78
CA LEU A 34 -9.44 28.63 -15.95
C LEU A 34 -9.90 27.16 -15.99
N LYS A 35 -10.62 26.71 -14.96
CA LYS A 35 -11.08 25.33 -14.76
C LYS A 35 -10.01 24.27 -14.94
N ARG A 36 -8.77 24.53 -14.49
CA ARG A 36 -7.63 23.62 -14.67
C ARG A 36 -6.74 23.55 -13.45
N LEU A 37 -6.00 22.44 -13.34
CA LEU A 37 -4.96 22.31 -12.32
C LEU A 37 -3.75 23.20 -12.66
N ILE A 38 -3.32 23.97 -11.68
CA ILE A 38 -2.04 24.67 -11.60
C ILE A 38 -1.02 23.63 -11.11
N HIS A 39 -0.07 23.24 -11.96
CA HIS A 39 0.94 22.20 -11.67
C HIS A 39 0.38 20.83 -11.23
N PRO A 40 -0.12 20.01 -12.18
CA PRO A 40 -0.68 18.69 -11.87
C PRO A 40 0.24 17.74 -11.08
N GLY A 41 1.57 17.84 -11.28
CA GLY A 41 2.56 17.05 -10.53
C GLY A 41 2.58 17.40 -9.04
N GLU A 42 2.67 18.70 -8.73
CA GLU A 42 2.66 19.21 -7.35
C GLU A 42 1.35 18.87 -6.62
N PHE A 43 0.22 18.90 -7.34
CA PHE A 43 -1.07 18.46 -6.79
C PHE A 43 -1.05 16.99 -6.35
N GLY A 44 -0.43 16.11 -7.14
CA GLY A 44 -0.22 14.71 -6.79
C GLY A 44 0.66 14.56 -5.55
N THR A 45 1.84 15.18 -5.56
CA THR A 45 2.80 15.15 -4.44
C THR A 45 2.20 15.69 -3.14
N HIS A 46 1.36 16.73 -3.22
CA HIS A 46 0.65 17.26 -2.05
C HIS A 46 -0.34 16.24 -1.47
N ARG A 47 -1.11 15.55 -2.31
CA ARG A 47 -2.02 14.47 -1.86
C ARG A 47 -1.30 13.30 -1.24
N GLU A 48 -0.13 12.93 -1.78
CA GLU A 48 0.73 11.92 -1.17
C GLU A 48 1.17 12.31 0.23
N GLN A 49 1.53 13.58 0.45
CA GLN A 49 1.94 14.08 1.75
C GLN A 49 0.77 14.06 2.77
N ILE A 50 -0.43 14.48 2.36
CA ILE A 50 -1.65 14.40 3.17
C ILE A 50 -1.93 12.94 3.57
N CYS A 51 -1.81 12.01 2.63
CA CYS A 51 -1.93 10.58 2.91
C CYS A 51 -0.88 10.12 3.92
N LYS A 52 0.40 10.51 3.77
CA LYS A 52 1.46 10.13 4.72
C LYS A 52 1.17 10.62 6.14
N GLU A 53 0.65 11.83 6.30
CA GLU A 53 0.30 12.38 7.62
C GLU A 53 -0.83 11.59 8.30
N TYR A 54 -1.88 11.26 7.55
CA TYR A 54 -2.94 10.38 8.03
C TYR A 54 -2.40 8.98 8.39
N LEU A 55 -1.61 8.37 7.51
CA LEU A 55 -1.05 7.03 7.68
C LEU A 55 -0.12 6.95 8.91
N ARG A 56 0.69 7.98 9.18
CA ARG A 56 1.54 8.05 10.38
C ARG A 56 0.75 7.97 11.68
N SER A 57 -0.51 8.42 11.69
CA SER A 57 -1.37 8.34 12.87
C SER A 57 -1.94 6.94 13.12
N ILE A 58 -1.86 6.03 12.14
CA ILE A 58 -2.48 4.71 12.21
C ILE A 58 -1.49 3.54 12.15
N ILE A 59 -0.33 3.67 11.49
CA ILE A 59 0.62 2.55 11.36
C ILE A 59 1.46 2.36 12.64
N PRO A 60 2.04 1.17 12.87
CA PRO A 60 2.98 0.95 13.97
C PRO A 60 4.16 1.92 13.93
N MET A 61 4.54 2.46 15.10
CA MET A 61 5.61 3.48 15.23
C MET A 61 7.00 3.04 14.73
N ARG A 62 7.24 1.73 14.61
CA ARG A 62 8.48 1.18 14.04
C ARG A 62 8.59 1.36 12.52
N LEU A 63 7.46 1.62 11.86
CA LEU A 63 7.40 1.76 10.42
C LEU A 63 7.55 3.23 10.02
N GLU A 64 8.18 3.43 8.88
CA GLU A 64 8.32 4.74 8.27
C GLU A 64 7.70 4.77 6.87
N LEU A 65 7.37 5.99 6.42
CA LEU A 65 6.76 6.25 5.12
C LEU A 65 7.76 6.98 4.23
N GLY A 66 7.90 6.48 3.01
CA GLY A 66 8.74 7.08 1.98
C GLY A 66 8.06 7.05 0.61
N SER A 67 8.74 7.60 -0.39
CA SER A 67 8.37 7.45 -1.82
C SER A 67 9.62 7.03 -2.57
N GLY A 68 9.46 6.33 -3.69
CA GLY A 68 10.59 5.89 -4.50
C GLY A 68 10.34 4.55 -5.18
N PHE A 69 11.38 3.73 -5.25
CA PHE A 69 11.38 2.46 -5.98
C PHE A 69 11.70 1.30 -5.06
N ILE A 70 11.08 0.15 -5.32
CA ILE A 70 11.47 -1.12 -4.69
C ILE A 70 12.48 -1.79 -5.60
N ILE A 71 13.53 -2.36 -5.00
CA ILE A 71 14.57 -3.12 -5.68
C ILE A 71 14.69 -4.52 -5.08
N THR A 72 15.10 -5.47 -5.89
CA THR A 72 15.41 -6.85 -5.46
C THR A 72 16.89 -7.15 -5.66
N ASP A 73 17.39 -8.14 -4.94
CA ASP A 73 18.75 -8.66 -5.10
C ASP A 73 18.98 -9.33 -6.47
N THR A 74 17.91 -9.74 -7.15
CA THR A 74 17.93 -10.22 -8.54
C THR A 74 18.04 -9.12 -9.58
N GLY A 75 18.05 -7.84 -9.17
CA GLY A 75 18.19 -6.69 -10.07
C GLY A 75 16.88 -6.16 -10.65
N ASP A 76 15.72 -6.64 -10.19
CA ASP A 76 14.43 -6.09 -10.60
C ASP A 76 14.12 -4.78 -9.88
N VAL A 77 13.46 -3.87 -10.59
CA VAL A 77 13.09 -2.54 -10.07
C VAL A 77 11.60 -2.31 -10.33
N SER A 78 10.89 -1.79 -9.33
CA SER A 78 9.47 -1.44 -9.47
C SER A 78 9.26 -0.17 -10.32
N THR A 79 8.00 0.11 -10.66
CA THR A 79 7.62 1.49 -11.02
C THR A 79 7.69 2.40 -9.79
N GLN A 80 7.66 3.72 -9.97
CA GLN A 80 7.62 4.65 -8.84
C GLN A 80 6.37 4.39 -7.98
N ILE A 81 6.58 4.30 -6.68
CA ILE A 81 5.54 4.08 -5.67
C ILE A 81 5.35 5.36 -4.87
N ASP A 82 4.10 5.82 -4.85
CA ASP A 82 3.69 7.07 -4.23
C ASP A 82 3.97 7.03 -2.71
N ILE A 83 3.62 5.93 -2.04
CA ILE A 83 3.96 5.72 -0.63
C ILE A 83 4.42 4.27 -0.39
N ILE A 84 5.62 4.13 0.17
CA ILE A 84 6.21 2.88 0.65
C ILE A 84 6.18 2.89 2.18
N ILE A 85 5.67 1.83 2.78
CA ILE A 85 5.70 1.55 4.21
C ILE A 85 6.81 0.51 4.44
N TYR A 86 7.82 0.87 5.23
CA TYR A 86 9.00 0.02 5.45
C TYR A 86 9.42 0.02 6.92
N ASP A 87 10.19 -1.00 7.32
CA ASP A 87 10.78 -1.06 8.65
C ASP A 87 12.04 -0.21 8.73
N ARG A 88 11.98 0.94 9.42
CA ARG A 88 13.09 1.91 9.50
C ARG A 88 14.38 1.29 10.03
N ASN A 89 14.28 0.38 10.99
CA ASN A 89 15.44 -0.18 11.67
C ASN A 89 16.20 -1.20 10.81
N SER A 90 15.53 -1.77 9.82
CA SER A 90 16.08 -2.82 8.95
C SER A 90 16.43 -2.33 7.55
N THR A 91 15.99 -1.12 7.16
CA THR A 91 16.17 -0.59 5.80
C THR A 91 17.42 0.29 5.70
N PRO A 92 18.39 -0.03 4.80
CA PRO A 92 19.50 0.87 4.50
C PRO A 92 19.01 2.10 3.73
N LEU A 93 19.63 3.26 3.96
CA LEU A 93 19.38 4.45 3.15
C LEU A 93 20.11 4.32 1.81
N ILE A 94 19.37 4.05 0.74
CA ILE A 94 19.89 3.99 -0.63
C ILE A 94 19.25 5.14 -1.43
N GLU A 95 20.05 6.17 -1.73
CA GLU A 95 19.64 7.35 -2.47
C GLU A 95 20.60 7.63 -3.63
N ASN A 96 20.07 8.04 -4.78
CA ASN A 96 20.90 8.56 -5.87
C ASN A 96 21.18 10.07 -5.70
N SER A 97 21.93 10.66 -6.64
CA SER A 97 22.25 12.10 -6.65
C SER A 97 21.03 13.00 -6.73
N GLU A 98 19.90 12.51 -7.26
CA GLU A 98 18.62 13.22 -7.35
C GLU A 98 17.73 13.01 -6.10
N LYS A 99 18.27 12.37 -5.05
CA LYS A 99 17.54 12.00 -3.82
C LYS A 99 16.36 11.05 -4.06
N GLN A 100 16.35 10.33 -5.19
CA GLN A 100 15.43 9.21 -5.38
C GLN A 100 15.85 8.06 -4.48
N ARG A 101 14.88 7.53 -3.73
CA ARG A 101 15.10 6.45 -2.76
C ARG A 101 14.81 5.09 -3.36
N PHE A 102 15.65 4.13 -3.03
CA PHE A 102 15.52 2.73 -3.39
C PHE A 102 15.39 1.89 -2.12
N TYR A 103 14.37 1.04 -2.07
CA TYR A 103 14.04 0.23 -0.90
C TYR A 103 14.24 -1.25 -1.22
N PRO A 104 15.13 -1.95 -0.51
CA PRO A 104 15.23 -3.41 -0.60
C PRO A 104 13.89 -4.04 -0.25
N VAL A 105 13.38 -4.87 -1.15
CA VAL A 105 12.03 -5.44 -1.08
C VAL A 105 11.78 -6.22 0.22
N GLU A 106 12.83 -6.77 0.85
CA GLU A 106 12.84 -7.53 2.11
C GLU A 106 12.21 -6.75 3.26
N THR A 107 12.49 -5.44 3.29
CA THR A 107 12.13 -4.53 4.39
C THR A 107 10.81 -3.79 4.16
N VAL A 108 10.28 -3.88 2.93
CA VAL A 108 9.00 -3.29 2.56
C VAL A 108 7.87 -4.12 3.14
N VAL A 109 7.02 -3.43 3.91
CA VAL A 109 5.84 -3.95 4.58
C VAL A 109 4.58 -3.67 3.76
N GLY A 110 4.50 -2.50 3.14
CA GLY A 110 3.34 -2.14 2.35
C GLY A 110 3.60 -1.05 1.33
N ILE A 111 2.69 -0.93 0.37
CA ILE A 111 2.71 0.07 -0.70
C ILE A 111 1.33 0.68 -0.87
N ILE A 112 1.27 1.97 -1.18
CA ILE A 112 0.02 2.69 -1.40
C ILE A 112 0.12 3.49 -2.68
N GLU A 113 -0.89 3.31 -3.54
CA GLU A 113 -1.09 4.13 -4.74
C GLU A 113 -2.12 5.22 -4.41
N VAL A 114 -1.77 6.49 -4.66
CA VAL A 114 -2.63 7.65 -4.41
C VAL A 114 -3.16 8.17 -5.74
N LYS A 115 -4.47 8.35 -5.79
CA LYS A 115 -5.16 8.83 -6.99
C LYS A 115 -6.18 9.90 -6.64
N SER A 116 -6.55 10.65 -7.67
CA SER A 116 -7.59 11.65 -7.58
C SER A 116 -8.95 10.99 -7.80
N ASP A 117 -9.74 11.48 -8.74
CA ASP A 117 -10.92 10.76 -9.18
C ASP A 117 -10.47 9.68 -10.19
N LEU A 118 -11.04 8.49 -10.10
CA LEU A 118 -10.72 7.36 -10.95
C LEU A 118 -11.93 6.95 -11.77
N SER A 119 -11.79 6.98 -13.09
CA SER A 119 -12.64 6.18 -13.98
C SER A 119 -12.34 4.69 -13.83
N LYS A 120 -13.23 3.85 -14.38
CA LYS A 120 -13.06 2.39 -14.38
C LYS A 120 -11.76 1.93 -15.04
N THR A 121 -11.36 2.58 -16.14
CA THR A 121 -10.12 2.27 -16.86
C THR A 121 -8.89 2.68 -16.06
N GLU A 122 -8.90 3.83 -15.41
CA GLU A 122 -7.80 4.27 -14.54
C GLU A 122 -7.66 3.39 -13.30
N LEU A 123 -8.79 2.96 -12.71
CA LEU A 123 -8.77 1.99 -11.61
C LEU A 123 -8.11 0.68 -12.06
N LYS A 124 -8.48 0.15 -13.24
CA LYS A 124 -7.83 -1.04 -13.82
C LYS A 124 -6.32 -0.88 -13.92
N THR A 125 -5.86 0.26 -14.45
CA THR A 125 -4.43 0.56 -14.60
C THR A 125 -3.73 0.62 -13.24
N ALA A 126 -4.32 1.33 -12.27
CA ALA A 126 -3.75 1.47 -10.93
C ALA A 126 -3.66 0.12 -10.18
N LEU A 127 -4.68 -0.73 -10.30
CA LEU A 127 -4.67 -2.07 -9.69
C LEU A 127 -3.58 -2.97 -10.25
N ASN A 128 -3.35 -2.94 -11.57
CA ASN A 128 -2.28 -3.74 -12.18
C ASN A 128 -0.89 -3.19 -11.85
N LYS A 129 -0.71 -1.86 -11.78
CA LYS A 129 0.53 -1.24 -11.29
C LYS A 129 0.85 -1.72 -9.86
N LEU A 130 -0.13 -1.64 -8.97
CA LEU A 130 0.00 -2.05 -7.57
C LEU A 130 0.33 -3.55 -7.44
N ALA A 131 -0.37 -4.41 -8.19
CA ALA A 131 -0.16 -5.85 -8.17
C ALA A 131 1.22 -6.26 -8.71
N ASN A 132 1.68 -5.62 -9.78
CA ASN A 132 3.02 -5.87 -10.34
C ASN A 132 4.11 -5.45 -9.35
N ASN A 133 3.98 -4.29 -8.69
CA ASN A 133 4.93 -3.86 -7.67
C ASN A 133 4.96 -4.82 -6.47
N LYS A 134 3.81 -5.36 -6.05
CA LYS A 134 3.69 -6.36 -4.98
C LYS A 134 4.37 -7.69 -5.34
N LYS A 135 4.27 -8.10 -6.60
CA LYS A 135 4.85 -9.36 -7.12
C LYS A 135 6.38 -9.42 -7.01
N LEU A 136 7.08 -8.27 -6.96
CA LEU A 136 8.54 -8.23 -6.77
C LEU A 136 9.00 -8.92 -5.47
N LYS A 137 8.17 -8.97 -4.42
CA LYS A 137 8.50 -9.66 -3.17
C LYS A 137 8.80 -11.15 -3.38
N GLU A 138 8.19 -11.78 -4.38
CA GLU A 138 8.43 -13.19 -4.70
C GLU A 138 9.77 -13.44 -5.40
N LYS A 139 10.48 -12.38 -5.80
CA LYS A 139 11.78 -12.48 -6.48
C LYS A 139 12.98 -12.45 -5.53
N MET A 140 12.75 -12.31 -4.22
CA MET A 140 13.83 -12.35 -3.22
C MET A 140 14.55 -13.70 -3.22
N SER A 141 15.88 -13.68 -3.13
CA SER A 141 16.66 -14.91 -2.98
C SER A 141 16.74 -15.36 -1.52
N SER A 142 15.92 -16.35 -1.14
CA SER A 142 15.98 -17.07 0.15
C SER A 142 16.31 -16.21 1.39
N PRO A 143 15.49 -15.20 1.73
CA PRO A 143 15.87 -14.20 2.72
C PRO A 143 15.76 -14.71 4.16
N THR A 144 16.63 -14.23 5.05
CA THR A 144 16.62 -14.54 6.49
C THR A 144 15.58 -13.68 7.20
N SER A 145 14.69 -14.26 8.01
CA SER A 145 13.64 -13.51 8.71
C SER A 145 14.19 -12.69 9.89
N ILE A 146 13.79 -11.42 9.96
CA ILE A 146 13.94 -10.56 11.15
C ILE A 146 12.70 -10.72 12.04
N ARG A 147 11.52 -10.64 11.41
CA ARG A 147 10.23 -10.75 12.08
C ARG A 147 9.29 -11.54 11.19
N ARG A 148 8.84 -12.69 11.66
CA ARG A 148 7.85 -13.53 10.98
C ARG A 148 7.16 -14.41 12.01
N GLU A 149 5.83 -14.44 11.99
CA GLU A 149 5.06 -15.28 12.94
C GLU A 149 5.07 -16.75 12.54
N ALA A 150 4.98 -17.05 11.25
CA ALA A 150 5.05 -18.41 10.75
C ALA A 150 6.46 -19.01 10.87
N VAL A 151 6.53 -20.31 11.15
CA VAL A 151 7.78 -21.09 11.15
C VAL A 151 8.24 -21.33 9.71
N GLY A 152 9.55 -21.35 9.49
CA GLY A 152 10.14 -21.67 8.19
C GLY A 152 10.56 -20.45 7.37
N LYS A 153 10.82 -20.70 6.08
CA LYS A 153 11.30 -19.69 5.11
C LYS A 153 10.13 -18.87 4.56
N PHE A 154 10.47 -17.81 3.82
CA PHE A 154 9.51 -17.05 3.02
C PHE A 154 8.60 -18.00 2.20
N ASP A 155 7.30 -17.76 2.29
CA ASP A 155 6.27 -18.49 1.57
C ASP A 155 5.29 -17.49 0.94
N PRO A 156 5.24 -17.35 -0.40
CA PRO A 156 4.34 -16.41 -1.04
C PRO A 156 2.86 -16.74 -0.83
N THR A 157 2.53 -17.98 -0.44
CA THR A 157 1.14 -18.36 -0.10
C THR A 157 0.74 -17.91 1.30
N TYR A 158 1.70 -17.59 2.17
CA TYR A 158 1.41 -16.99 3.48
C TYR A 158 1.12 -15.49 3.32
N PRO A 159 -0.09 -15.01 3.64
CA PRO A 159 -0.50 -13.64 3.31
C PRO A 159 0.40 -12.54 3.89
N TYR A 160 1.00 -12.77 5.06
CA TYR A 160 1.82 -11.78 5.75
C TYR A 160 3.26 -11.70 5.22
N ASP A 161 3.69 -12.67 4.42
CA ASP A 161 4.97 -12.60 3.71
C ASP A 161 4.87 -11.69 2.46
N ASN A 162 3.66 -11.38 2.00
CA ASN A 162 3.41 -10.50 0.87
C ASN A 162 3.36 -9.02 1.29
N ILE A 163 3.62 -8.12 0.35
CA ILE A 163 3.50 -6.66 0.57
C ILE A 163 2.02 -6.29 0.75
N PHE A 164 1.67 -5.61 1.85
CA PHE A 164 0.34 -5.08 2.06
C PHE A 164 0.06 -3.89 1.13
N SER A 165 -1.07 -3.87 0.42
CA SER A 165 -1.27 -2.93 -0.69
C SER A 165 -2.60 -2.19 -0.62
N VAL A 166 -2.56 -0.86 -0.67
CA VAL A 166 -3.78 -0.03 -0.61
C VAL A 166 -3.84 0.90 -1.82
N LEU A 167 -5.02 1.08 -2.40
CA LEU A 167 -5.28 2.20 -3.30
C LEU A 167 -6.11 3.23 -2.53
N ILE A 168 -5.66 4.49 -2.49
CA ILE A 168 -6.42 5.60 -1.92
C ILE A 168 -6.80 6.55 -3.05
N CYS A 169 -8.09 6.82 -3.22
CA CYS A 169 -8.58 7.78 -4.21
C CYS A 169 -9.57 8.77 -3.62
N ASN A 170 -9.77 9.90 -4.30
CA ASN A 170 -10.81 10.86 -3.91
C ASN A 170 -12.20 10.27 -4.19
N LYS A 171 -12.39 9.76 -5.42
CA LYS A 171 -13.67 9.24 -5.90
C LYS A 171 -13.49 8.14 -6.94
N LEU A 172 -14.40 7.18 -6.97
CA LEU A 172 -14.61 6.21 -8.04
C LEU A 172 -15.70 6.75 -8.97
N ASN A 173 -15.29 7.42 -10.05
CA ASN A 173 -16.17 8.15 -10.96
C ASN A 173 -16.80 7.24 -12.02
N PHE A 174 -17.56 6.24 -11.58
CA PHE A 174 -18.33 5.31 -12.41
C PHE A 174 -19.41 4.59 -11.57
N ASN A 175 -20.31 3.84 -12.20
CA ASN A 175 -21.33 3.08 -11.48
C ASN A 175 -20.70 1.92 -10.67
N LEU A 176 -20.96 1.88 -9.36
CA LEU A 176 -20.37 0.91 -8.42
C LEU A 176 -21.23 -0.33 -8.14
N ASP A 177 -22.44 -0.42 -8.71
CA ASP A 177 -23.45 -1.42 -8.35
C ASP A 177 -22.95 -2.86 -8.59
N ASN A 178 -22.12 -3.06 -9.62
CA ASN A 178 -21.55 -4.36 -9.96
C ASN A 178 -20.06 -4.50 -9.61
N LEU A 179 -19.46 -3.51 -8.94
CA LEU A 179 -18.01 -3.45 -8.71
C LEU A 179 -17.47 -4.73 -8.05
N THR A 180 -18.16 -5.25 -7.04
CA THR A 180 -17.72 -6.45 -6.29
C THR A 180 -17.66 -7.72 -7.14
N ASN A 181 -18.49 -7.82 -8.18
CA ASN A 181 -18.51 -8.98 -9.07
C ASN A 181 -17.49 -8.85 -10.20
N GLU A 182 -17.23 -7.63 -10.67
CA GLU A 182 -16.37 -7.42 -11.84
C GLU A 182 -14.92 -7.08 -11.50
N ILE A 183 -14.60 -6.64 -10.29
CA ILE A 183 -13.26 -6.16 -9.95
C ILE A 183 -12.16 -7.20 -10.18
N ASP A 184 -12.48 -8.48 -10.04
CA ASP A 184 -11.53 -9.56 -10.33
C ASP A 184 -11.13 -9.64 -11.81
N THR A 185 -11.98 -9.15 -12.71
CA THR A 185 -11.72 -9.08 -14.16
C THR A 185 -10.82 -7.91 -14.55
N TYR A 186 -10.54 -7.00 -13.61
CA TYR A 186 -9.69 -5.83 -13.89
C TYR A 186 -8.20 -6.21 -13.90
N TYR A 187 -7.84 -7.35 -13.32
CA TYR A 187 -6.46 -7.79 -13.29
C TYR A 187 -6.05 -8.49 -14.58
N ASN A 188 -4.77 -8.37 -14.92
CA ASN A 188 -4.14 -9.14 -15.99
C ASN A 188 -4.09 -10.63 -15.63
N GLN A 189 -3.97 -11.49 -16.66
CA GLN A 189 -4.06 -12.94 -16.50
C GLN A 189 -2.94 -13.54 -15.64
N ASP A 190 -1.78 -12.88 -15.54
CA ASP A 190 -0.62 -13.33 -14.78
C ASP A 190 -0.63 -12.90 -13.30
N ILE A 191 -1.68 -12.19 -12.88
CA ILE A 191 -1.87 -11.72 -11.50
C ILE A 191 -2.66 -12.76 -10.70
N LEU A 192 -2.01 -13.30 -9.67
CA LEU A 192 -2.61 -14.29 -8.78
C LEU A 192 -3.42 -13.62 -7.66
N PRO A 193 -4.35 -14.33 -6.99
CA PRO A 193 -5.15 -13.75 -5.91
C PRO A 193 -4.32 -13.04 -4.83
N ARG A 194 -3.17 -13.60 -4.44
CA ARG A 194 -2.27 -12.99 -3.45
C ARG A 194 -1.65 -11.66 -3.90
N HIS A 195 -1.54 -11.40 -5.20
CA HIS A 195 -1.01 -10.15 -5.76
C HIS A 195 -2.06 -9.03 -5.82
N LYS A 196 -3.35 -9.36 -5.71
CA LYS A 196 -4.42 -8.37 -5.71
C LYS A 196 -4.28 -7.39 -4.55
N HIS A 197 -4.92 -6.23 -4.68
CA HIS A 197 -4.94 -5.20 -3.64
C HIS A 197 -5.43 -5.79 -2.31
N ASN A 198 -5.02 -5.18 -1.19
CA ASN A 198 -5.59 -5.50 0.11
C ASN A 198 -6.82 -4.65 0.39
N LEU A 199 -6.78 -3.37 0.04
CA LEU A 199 -7.88 -2.43 0.23
C LEU A 199 -7.93 -1.40 -0.91
N ILE A 200 -9.14 -0.91 -1.21
CA ILE A 200 -9.35 0.32 -1.98
C ILE A 200 -10.16 1.26 -1.10
N LEU A 201 -9.61 2.42 -0.76
CA LEU A 201 -10.27 3.46 0.01
C LEU A 201 -10.60 4.64 -0.91
N SER A 202 -11.89 4.83 -1.20
CA SER A 202 -12.40 6.07 -1.76
C SER A 202 -12.81 7.01 -0.63
N VAL A 203 -12.32 8.25 -0.67
CA VAL A 203 -12.67 9.29 0.31
C VAL A 203 -14.19 9.53 0.29
N GLU A 204 -14.78 9.63 -0.90
CA GLU A 204 -16.21 9.92 -1.06
C GLU A 204 -17.11 8.67 -1.01
N ASP A 205 -16.67 7.55 -1.58
CA ASP A 205 -17.61 6.46 -1.91
C ASP A 205 -17.64 5.31 -0.91
N GLY A 206 -16.52 5.02 -0.23
CA GLY A 206 -16.41 3.87 0.66
C GLY A 206 -15.12 3.09 0.55
N ILE A 207 -15.13 1.86 1.09
CA ILE A 207 -13.98 0.96 1.08
C ILE A 207 -14.30 -0.36 0.39
N LEU A 208 -13.42 -0.82 -0.48
CA LEU A 208 -13.40 -2.18 -0.98
C LEU A 208 -12.44 -3.03 -0.14
N SER A 209 -12.97 -4.13 0.39
CA SER A 209 -12.25 -5.14 1.17
C SER A 209 -12.76 -6.53 0.77
N TYR A 210 -12.50 -7.53 1.60
CA TYR A 210 -12.92 -8.91 1.37
C TYR A 210 -13.84 -9.42 2.47
N PHE A 211 -14.46 -10.57 2.26
CA PHE A 211 -15.17 -11.30 3.29
C PHE A 211 -15.13 -12.82 3.09
N ASP A 212 -15.24 -13.56 4.20
CA ASP A 212 -15.27 -15.02 4.21
C ASP A 212 -16.69 -15.60 4.07
N ASN A 213 -16.80 -16.93 4.10
CA ASN A 213 -18.06 -17.64 3.93
C ASN A 213 -19.10 -17.35 5.04
N ILE A 214 -18.66 -16.86 6.20
CA ILE A 214 -19.54 -16.48 7.32
C ILE A 214 -19.86 -14.98 7.33
N GLY A 215 -19.39 -14.22 6.32
CA GLY A 215 -19.69 -12.80 6.20
C GLY A 215 -18.76 -11.87 6.96
N LYS A 216 -17.67 -12.37 7.56
CA LYS A 216 -16.70 -11.54 8.29
C LYS A 216 -15.84 -10.75 7.31
N SER A 217 -15.79 -9.43 7.46
CA SER A 217 -14.92 -8.56 6.67
C SER A 217 -13.44 -8.80 6.98
N LEU A 218 -12.60 -8.79 5.95
CA LEU A 218 -11.16 -9.08 5.98
C LEU A 218 -10.41 -8.18 4.98
N MET A 219 -9.09 -8.05 5.17
CA MET A 219 -8.20 -7.16 4.42
C MET A 219 -7.24 -7.87 3.47
N TYR A 220 -7.41 -9.17 3.28
CA TYR A 220 -6.60 -9.96 2.35
C TYR A 220 -7.50 -10.59 1.30
N PRO A 221 -7.07 -10.67 0.03
CA PRO A 221 -7.81 -11.38 -1.02
C PRO A 221 -7.82 -12.89 -0.81
N VAL A 222 -6.85 -13.40 -0.05
CA VAL A 222 -6.68 -14.82 0.25
C VAL A 222 -6.15 -14.96 1.67
N LEU A 223 -6.70 -15.91 2.43
CA LEU A 223 -6.13 -16.40 3.68
C LEU A 223 -5.92 -17.90 3.54
N VAL A 224 -6.87 -18.71 4.00
CA VAL A 224 -6.92 -20.16 3.73
C VAL A 224 -7.52 -20.44 2.35
N ASN A 225 -8.58 -19.70 2.00
CA ASN A 225 -9.25 -19.77 0.71
C ASN A 225 -9.32 -18.37 0.10
N GLN A 226 -9.57 -18.30 -1.21
CA GLN A 226 -9.89 -17.03 -1.87
C GLN A 226 -11.18 -16.45 -1.28
N LEU A 227 -11.13 -15.17 -0.93
CA LEU A 227 -12.23 -14.45 -0.30
C LEU A 227 -13.03 -13.67 -1.36
N LYS A 228 -14.28 -13.36 -1.04
CA LYS A 228 -15.18 -12.60 -1.94
C LYS A 228 -14.99 -11.10 -1.71
N ASN A 229 -15.15 -10.29 -2.76
CA ASN A 229 -15.05 -8.84 -2.67
C ASN A 229 -16.25 -8.23 -1.95
N ARG A 230 -16.02 -7.22 -1.11
CA ARG A 230 -17.04 -6.45 -0.40
C ARG A 230 -16.78 -4.97 -0.57
N PHE A 231 -17.82 -4.21 -0.92
CA PHE A 231 -17.77 -2.74 -0.91
C PHE A 231 -18.65 -2.20 0.20
N THR A 232 -18.07 -1.44 1.13
CA THR A 232 -18.78 -0.83 2.26
C THR A 232 -18.86 0.67 2.06
N LYS A 233 -20.07 1.17 1.78
CA LYS A 233 -20.39 2.59 1.68
C LYS A 233 -20.65 3.19 3.07
N PRO A 234 -20.32 4.47 3.30
CA PRO A 234 -20.82 5.18 4.46
C PRO A 234 -22.36 5.21 4.45
N ASN A 235 -22.96 5.08 5.63
CA ASN A 235 -24.40 5.22 5.83
C ASN A 235 -24.64 6.10 7.06
N THR A 236 -25.19 5.57 8.15
CA THR A 236 -25.44 6.35 9.38
C THR A 236 -24.15 6.88 10.01
N ASN A 237 -23.06 6.10 9.96
CA ASN A 237 -21.73 6.59 10.32
C ASN A 237 -20.96 6.94 9.04
N LEU A 238 -20.77 8.25 8.84
CA LEU A 238 -20.14 8.83 7.64
C LEU A 238 -18.64 8.49 7.51
N ASN A 239 -17.99 8.09 8.60
CA ASN A 239 -16.57 7.75 8.66
C ASN A 239 -16.34 6.22 8.75
N THR A 240 -17.38 5.40 8.54
CA THR A 240 -17.30 3.93 8.69
C THR A 240 -16.17 3.31 7.86
N HIS A 241 -16.05 3.67 6.59
CA HIS A 241 -15.01 3.15 5.70
C HIS A 241 -13.61 3.56 6.13
N PHE A 242 -13.44 4.74 6.74
CA PHE A 242 -12.19 5.18 7.33
C PHE A 242 -11.83 4.43 8.61
N HIS A 243 -12.80 4.14 9.47
CA HIS A 243 -12.59 3.31 10.65
C HIS A 243 -12.14 1.90 10.26
N ILE A 244 -12.77 1.31 9.24
CA ILE A 244 -12.39 0.00 8.69
C ILE A 244 -10.98 0.08 8.10
N ALA A 245 -10.70 1.08 7.26
CA ALA A 245 -9.38 1.26 6.65
C ALA A 245 -8.29 1.42 7.70
N SER A 246 -8.49 2.26 8.71
CA SER A 246 -7.52 2.50 9.80
C SER A 246 -7.17 1.20 10.52
N SER A 247 -8.20 0.44 10.91
CA SER A 247 -8.04 -0.84 11.60
C SER A 247 -7.28 -1.85 10.73
N TYR A 248 -7.67 -1.99 9.46
CA TYR A 248 -7.07 -2.97 8.55
C TYR A 248 -5.68 -2.60 8.07
N ILE A 249 -5.38 -1.31 7.89
CA ILE A 249 -4.02 -0.85 7.61
C ILE A 249 -3.11 -1.11 8.82
N PHE A 250 -3.56 -0.78 10.03
CA PHE A 250 -2.79 -1.07 11.24
C PHE A 250 -2.52 -2.57 11.39
N LEU A 251 -3.55 -3.42 11.26
CA LEU A 251 -3.41 -4.87 11.36
C LEU A 251 -2.51 -5.45 10.25
N GLY A 252 -2.76 -5.05 9.00
CA GLY A 252 -2.00 -5.52 7.83
C GLY A 252 -0.51 -5.20 7.94
N THR A 253 -0.18 -3.98 8.36
CA THR A 253 1.21 -3.53 8.53
C THR A 253 1.87 -4.07 9.80
N SER A 254 1.09 -4.36 10.85
CA SER A 254 1.60 -4.97 12.10
C SER A 254 2.02 -6.43 11.92
N SER A 255 1.24 -7.21 11.18
CA SER A 255 1.46 -8.64 10.98
C SER A 255 2.48 -8.96 9.88
N ALA A 256 2.86 -7.98 9.05
CA ALA A 256 3.77 -8.19 7.93
C ALA A 256 5.14 -8.74 8.37
N SER A 257 5.61 -9.72 7.61
CA SER A 257 6.93 -10.31 7.76
C SER A 257 8.01 -9.37 7.23
N ILE A 258 9.16 -9.38 7.89
CA ILE A 258 10.33 -8.56 7.56
C ILE A 258 11.54 -9.47 7.51
N TYR A 259 12.39 -9.23 6.52
CA TYR A 259 13.58 -10.00 6.28
C TYR A 259 14.81 -9.11 6.20
N TYR A 260 15.97 -9.70 6.44
CA TYR A 260 17.25 -9.04 6.28
C TYR A 260 17.51 -8.79 4.80
N PRO A 261 17.76 -7.52 4.39
CA PRO A 261 18.31 -7.25 3.08
C PRO A 261 19.80 -7.62 3.13
N GLU A 262 20.12 -8.84 2.73
CA GLU A 262 21.51 -9.30 2.62
C GLU A 262 22.24 -8.43 1.58
N ILE A 263 22.87 -7.35 2.04
CA ILE A 263 23.56 -6.38 1.16
C ILE A 263 24.60 -7.07 0.29
N SER A 264 25.13 -8.19 0.75
CA SER A 264 26.04 -9.00 -0.04
C SER A 264 25.44 -9.48 -1.36
N ASN A 265 24.13 -9.72 -1.40
CA ASN A 265 23.42 -10.17 -2.59
C ASN A 265 23.14 -9.01 -3.56
N TYR A 266 23.14 -7.77 -3.07
CA TYR A 266 22.97 -6.56 -3.87
C TYR A 266 24.28 -6.04 -4.48
N ILE A 267 25.45 -6.59 -4.09
CA ILE A 267 26.77 -6.17 -4.54
C ILE A 267 27.51 -7.36 -5.15
N ASN A 268 28.20 -7.18 -6.27
CA ASN A 268 28.96 -8.25 -6.90
C ASN A 268 30.39 -8.36 -6.29
N PHE A 269 30.62 -9.31 -5.36
CA PHE A 269 31.89 -9.49 -4.62
C PHE A 269 33.00 -10.25 -5.37
N THR A 270 32.79 -10.64 -6.63
CA THR A 270 33.54 -11.73 -7.29
C THR A 270 34.99 -11.43 -7.73
N GLN A 271 35.72 -10.53 -7.05
CA GLN A 271 37.10 -10.16 -7.44
C GLN A 271 38.14 -10.24 -6.30
N GLY A 272 37.81 -10.86 -5.16
CA GLY A 272 38.77 -11.10 -4.08
C GLY A 272 39.54 -12.42 -4.25
N ILE A 273 40.79 -12.46 -3.78
CA ILE A 273 41.56 -13.70 -3.58
C ILE A 273 41.40 -14.09 -2.11
N ASN A 274 40.92 -15.31 -1.84
CA ASN A 274 40.83 -15.84 -0.48
C ASN A 274 42.21 -16.42 -0.10
N LEU A 275 42.84 -15.86 0.94
CA LEU A 275 44.19 -16.26 1.38
C LEU A 275 44.21 -17.61 2.10
N ASP A 276 43.05 -18.08 2.55
CA ASP A 276 42.79 -19.33 3.24
C ASP A 276 42.35 -20.47 2.29
N GLN A 277 42.21 -20.20 1.00
CA GLN A 277 41.88 -21.21 -0.03
C GLN A 277 43.14 -21.86 -0.67
N ASN A 278 44.25 -21.94 0.08
CA ASN A 278 45.43 -22.73 -0.26
C ASN A 278 45.47 -24.04 0.53
#